data_AF-A0A952SD20-F1
#
_entry.id   AF-A0A952SD20-F1
#
_cell.length_a   1.000
_cell.length_b   1.000
_cell.length_c   1.000
_cell.angle_alpha   90.00
_cell.angle_beta   90.00
_cell.angle_gamma   90.00
#
_symmetry.space_group_name_H-M   'P 1'
#
loop_
_entity.id
_entity.type
_entity.pdbx_description
1 polymer ?
#
loop_
_entity_poly.entity_id
_entity_poly.type
_entity_poly.pdbx_seq_one_letter_code
_entity_poly.pdbx_strand_id
1 'polypeptide(L)'
;MPNKKFVLSILSIVLIAAAAGASVAQNRPSDASDSQRIDVMRDKLERMKRSLDGMITSVKSDTKGANSGGKKDDKKSLDTPLGRLEGLMKDVNRLFGDVNSLRGKVDRSEKYERSDVDNYEQAVNELQARVDRAQSEIAASRSVAETTAGKPREVKKKGKFLGIFGKGGNDEYDELLGTVSPGRDKELFVFATREVRKKRFDVGRLLYQTIITTYPDSPYLPMSKLAIADSFFLEGSASSLIQAIAAYQDWLTFFPTHPLADRVVLKIAESEMRQIGLPDRDATRAKRAETRLKALMQQYPNSILLADARQRLKEVQDNLGLHNLYIANYYYTLSVDQKKGGLKGAQSRYREILDKYPDFCFMDEALFKLAVTYQLEEETDQAARYFQRIVQQYPDSEYYQKAKEQLELIGATVPATEVNQQVKPCAEPGFFQNFKNQFFGIYPMTIDKNGVLISKDFDRDKFELIDQIIENQGEITTNQIPQALTTVISRKSSGPPVPADPEAPKQP
;
A
#
# COMPACT_ATOMS: atom_id res chain seq x y z
N MET A 1 53.51 20.88 -32.18
CA MET A 1 53.31 22.02 -31.26
C MET A 1 52.63 23.14 -32.02
N PRO A 2 51.80 24.02 -31.42
CA PRO A 2 50.75 23.82 -30.41
C PRO A 2 49.42 24.54 -30.79
N ASN A 3 48.31 24.26 -30.08
CA ASN A 3 47.29 25.20 -29.55
C ASN A 3 46.62 26.26 -30.48
N LYS A 4 45.29 26.51 -30.47
CA LYS A 4 44.36 26.66 -29.34
C LYS A 4 42.94 27.03 -29.86
N LYS A 5 41.92 26.62 -29.08
CA LYS A 5 40.59 27.25 -28.86
C LYS A 5 39.50 27.12 -29.93
N PHE A 6 38.57 26.21 -29.67
CA PHE A 6 37.21 26.20 -30.22
C PHE A 6 36.26 26.79 -29.17
N VAL A 7 35.57 27.86 -29.53
CA VAL A 7 34.38 28.36 -28.84
C VAL A 7 33.26 28.18 -29.87
N LEU A 8 32.23 27.41 -29.55
CA LEU A 8 31.01 27.43 -30.36
C LEU A 8 29.78 27.36 -29.46
N SER A 9 29.01 28.45 -29.57
CA SER A 9 27.73 28.71 -28.93
C SER A 9 26.67 27.70 -29.36
N ILE A 10 25.83 27.36 -28.39
CA ILE A 10 24.60 26.59 -28.53
C ILE A 10 23.53 27.48 -29.18
N LEU A 11 22.95 27.02 -30.29
CA LEU A 11 21.67 27.54 -30.80
C LEU A 11 20.79 26.33 -31.18
N SER A 12 19.87 25.98 -30.29
CA SER A 12 18.91 24.90 -30.49
C SER A 12 17.70 25.43 -31.27
N ILE A 13 17.54 24.98 -32.51
CA ILE A 13 16.35 25.22 -33.33
C ILE A 13 15.31 24.16 -32.97
N VAL A 14 14.17 24.60 -32.43
CA VAL A 14 12.96 23.78 -32.25
C VAL A 14 12.21 23.74 -33.58
N LEU A 15 12.15 22.57 -34.22
CA LEU A 15 11.33 22.32 -35.39
C LEU A 15 9.94 21.84 -34.96
N ILE A 16 8.93 22.61 -35.34
CA ILE A 16 7.51 22.26 -35.20
C ILE A 16 7.15 21.33 -36.37
N ALA A 17 6.68 20.13 -36.08
CA ALA A 17 5.98 19.27 -37.04
C ALA A 17 4.53 19.12 -36.59
N ALA A 18 3.62 19.72 -37.36
CA ALA A 18 2.18 19.51 -37.26
C ALA A 18 1.79 18.26 -38.07
N ALA A 19 1.08 17.34 -37.43
CA ALA A 19 0.25 16.34 -38.09
C ALA A 19 -1.11 16.31 -37.39
N ALA A 20 -2.15 16.56 -38.17
CA ALA A 20 -3.54 16.68 -37.75
C ALA A 20 -4.20 15.30 -37.55
N GLY A 21 -5.23 15.26 -36.69
CA GLY A 21 -6.38 14.37 -36.88
C GLY A 21 -6.41 13.06 -36.09
N ALA A 22 -6.50 13.15 -34.76
CA ALA A 22 -7.29 12.21 -33.97
C ALA A 22 -7.83 12.96 -32.74
N SER A 23 -9.15 13.09 -32.67
CA SER A 23 -9.86 13.77 -31.59
C SER A 23 -9.61 13.07 -30.26
N VAL A 24 -8.68 13.58 -29.47
CA VAL A 24 -8.58 13.30 -28.03
C VAL A 24 -9.77 14.00 -27.39
N ALA A 25 -10.80 13.22 -27.08
CA ALA A 25 -11.90 13.67 -26.25
C ALA A 25 -11.33 14.17 -24.92
N GLN A 26 -11.50 15.46 -24.66
CA GLN A 26 -11.34 16.03 -23.32
C GLN A 26 -12.35 15.34 -22.41
N ASN A 27 -11.88 14.45 -21.53
CA ASN A 27 -12.71 13.91 -20.47
C ASN A 27 -13.19 15.06 -19.58
N ARG A 28 -14.49 15.37 -19.68
CA ARG A 28 -15.20 16.28 -18.80
C ARG A 28 -15.27 15.65 -17.39
N PRO A 29 -15.21 16.44 -16.31
CA PRO A 29 -15.28 15.93 -14.93
C PRO A 29 -16.69 15.47 -14.49
N SER A 30 -17.56 15.01 -15.40
CA SER A 30 -18.99 14.77 -15.14
C SER A 30 -19.42 13.31 -15.02
N ASP A 31 -18.51 12.33 -15.15
CA ASP A 31 -18.88 10.91 -15.23
C ASP A 31 -18.75 10.13 -13.91
N ALA A 32 -18.35 10.79 -12.81
CA ALA A 32 -18.33 10.15 -11.49
C ALA A 32 -19.76 10.01 -10.95
N SER A 33 -20.10 8.82 -10.43
CA SER A 33 -21.40 8.62 -9.78
C SER A 33 -21.55 9.52 -8.55
N ASP A 34 -22.77 9.92 -8.21
CA ASP A 34 -23.02 10.76 -7.03
C ASP A 34 -22.45 10.12 -5.74
N SER A 35 -22.49 8.78 -5.65
CA SER A 35 -21.84 8.03 -4.57
C SER A 35 -20.33 8.24 -4.50
N GLN A 36 -19.62 8.18 -5.64
CA GLN A 36 -18.18 8.43 -5.71
C GLN A 36 -17.83 9.88 -5.35
N ARG A 37 -18.63 10.85 -5.82
CA ARG A 37 -18.45 12.27 -5.48
C ARG A 37 -18.61 12.51 -3.98
N ILE A 38 -19.62 11.89 -3.36
CA ILE A 38 -19.85 11.94 -1.92
C ILE A 38 -18.68 11.33 -1.14
N ASP A 39 -18.13 10.20 -1.58
CA ASP A 39 -16.97 9.58 -0.93
C ASP A 39 -15.73 10.50 -0.99
N VAL A 40 -15.49 11.14 -2.14
CA VAL A 40 -14.41 12.12 -2.29
C VAL A 40 -14.61 13.32 -1.34
N MET A 41 -15.84 13.82 -1.19
CA MET A 41 -16.14 14.90 -0.24
C MET A 41 -15.87 14.50 1.21
N ARG A 42 -16.29 13.28 1.61
CA ARG A 42 -16.04 12.74 2.96
C ARG A 42 -14.55 12.66 3.25
N ASP A 43 -13.79 12.10 2.32
CA ASP A 43 -12.33 11.97 2.43
C ASP A 43 -11.63 13.33 2.55
N LYS A 44 -12.08 14.34 1.78
CA LYS A 44 -11.58 15.72 1.88
C LYS A 44 -11.84 16.30 3.27
N LEU A 45 -13.06 16.15 3.78
CA LEU A 45 -13.45 16.65 5.11
C LEU A 45 -12.71 15.96 6.25
N GLU A 46 -12.46 14.64 6.17
CA GLU A 46 -11.65 13.93 7.17
C GLU A 46 -10.17 14.36 7.15
N ARG A 47 -9.62 14.65 5.98
CA ARG A 47 -8.27 15.24 5.87
C ARG A 47 -8.22 16.63 6.48
N MET A 48 -9.18 17.49 6.16
CA MET A 48 -9.28 18.84 6.75
C MET A 48 -9.41 18.78 8.28
N LYS A 49 -10.27 17.89 8.81
CA LYS A 49 -10.45 17.69 10.24
C LYS A 49 -9.13 17.33 10.93
N ARG A 50 -8.41 16.33 10.41
CA ARG A 50 -7.11 15.93 10.96
C ARG A 50 -6.07 17.06 10.90
N SER A 51 -6.03 17.82 9.80
CA SER A 51 -5.14 18.97 9.65
C SER A 51 -5.43 20.05 10.70
N LEU A 52 -6.71 20.42 10.85
CA LEU A 52 -7.17 21.39 11.83
C LEU A 52 -6.93 20.94 13.28
N ASP A 53 -7.15 19.66 13.62
CA ASP A 53 -6.85 19.11 14.95
C ASP A 53 -5.37 19.27 15.31
N GLY A 54 -4.48 18.99 14.34
CA GLY A 54 -3.04 19.21 14.48
C GLY A 54 -2.68 20.68 14.70
N MET A 55 -3.25 21.58 13.89
CA MET A 55 -3.03 23.02 14.01
C MET A 55 -3.55 23.59 15.34
N ILE A 56 -4.76 23.21 15.76
CA ILE A 56 -5.37 23.63 17.03
C ILE A 56 -4.51 23.19 18.23
N THR A 57 -4.06 21.94 18.21
CA THR A 57 -3.20 21.39 19.27
C THR A 57 -1.89 22.16 19.36
N SER A 58 -1.27 22.43 18.21
CA SER A 58 -0.01 23.16 18.11
C SER A 58 -0.14 24.62 18.55
N VAL A 59 -1.19 25.33 18.14
CA VAL A 59 -1.44 26.71 18.58
C VAL A 59 -1.78 26.77 20.08
N LYS A 60 -2.52 25.78 20.63
CA LYS A 60 -2.80 25.66 22.07
C LYS A 60 -1.54 25.42 22.90
N SER A 61 -0.56 24.66 22.39
CA SER A 61 0.72 24.48 23.07
C SER A 61 1.54 25.77 23.07
N ASP A 62 1.53 26.51 21.97
CA ASP A 62 2.27 27.78 21.84
C ASP A 62 1.72 28.85 22.81
N THR A 63 0.39 28.90 23.01
CA THR A 63 -0.24 29.83 23.97
C THR A 63 -0.05 29.47 25.43
N LYS A 64 0.20 28.20 25.78
CA LYS A 64 0.46 27.77 27.17
C LYS A 64 1.89 28.05 27.64
N GLY A 65 2.82 28.30 26.73
CA GLY A 65 4.22 28.67 27.05
C GLY A 65 4.42 30.17 27.34
N ALA A 66 3.48 31.03 26.94
CA ALA A 66 3.49 32.45 27.24
C ALA A 66 2.74 32.71 28.56
N ASN A 67 3.47 33.09 29.59
CA ASN A 67 2.91 33.45 30.90
C ASN A 67 2.09 34.75 30.73
N SER A 68 0.76 34.66 30.61
CA SER A 68 -0.12 35.83 30.68
C SER A 68 -1.34 35.55 31.57
N GLY A 69 -1.42 36.30 32.67
CA GLY A 69 -2.58 36.38 33.56
C GLY A 69 -3.71 37.20 32.91
N GLY A 70 -4.27 36.70 31.81
CA GLY A 70 -5.44 37.28 31.14
C GLY A 70 -6.74 36.56 31.53
N LYS A 71 -7.80 37.34 31.77
CA LYS A 71 -9.15 36.86 32.14
C LYS A 71 -9.67 35.79 31.18
N LYS A 72 -10.48 34.88 31.72
CA LYS A 72 -11.01 33.66 31.08
C LYS A 72 -11.97 33.93 29.90
N ASP A 73 -12.38 35.18 29.70
CA ASP A 73 -13.46 35.57 28.80
C ASP A 73 -12.99 35.93 27.37
N ASP A 74 -11.71 36.28 27.18
CA ASP A 74 -11.16 36.61 25.84
C ASP A 74 -10.76 35.38 25.01
N LYS A 75 -10.81 34.17 25.60
CA LYS A 75 -10.40 32.91 24.95
C LYS A 75 -11.40 32.34 23.94
N LYS A 76 -12.55 33.01 23.76
CA LYS A 76 -13.65 32.56 22.88
C LYS A 76 -13.93 33.49 21.70
N SER A 77 -13.18 34.58 21.52
CA SER A 77 -13.40 35.46 20.36
C SER A 77 -12.86 34.81 19.08
N LEU A 78 -13.66 34.89 18.01
CA LEU A 78 -13.29 34.43 16.66
C LEU A 78 -12.09 35.21 16.07
N ASP A 79 -11.68 36.30 16.72
CA ASP A 79 -10.59 37.16 16.29
C ASP A 79 -9.20 36.62 16.68
N THR A 80 -9.14 35.60 17.54
CA THR A 80 -7.88 34.92 17.87
C THR A 80 -7.53 33.85 16.83
N PRO A 81 -6.23 33.58 16.53
CA PRO A 81 -5.84 32.50 15.63
C PRO A 81 -6.41 31.14 16.04
N LEU A 82 -6.48 30.88 17.35
CA LEU A 82 -7.10 29.67 17.88
C LEU A 82 -8.62 29.65 17.65
N GLY A 83 -9.32 30.75 17.91
CA GLY A 83 -10.75 30.88 17.66
C GLY A 83 -11.12 30.70 16.19
N ARG A 84 -10.30 31.20 15.25
CA ARG A 84 -10.48 30.97 13.81
C ARG A 84 -10.35 29.50 13.44
N LEU A 85 -9.34 28.80 13.95
CA LEU A 85 -9.16 27.37 13.71
C LEU A 85 -10.30 26.53 14.31
N GLU A 86 -10.73 26.84 15.53
CA GLU A 86 -11.87 26.17 16.17
C GLU A 86 -13.18 26.44 15.42
N GLY A 87 -13.34 27.65 14.85
CA GLY A 87 -14.44 27.98 13.93
C GLY A 87 -14.42 27.13 12.66
N LEU A 88 -13.27 27.02 11.99
CA LEU A 88 -13.11 26.15 10.81
C LEU A 88 -13.36 24.68 11.14
N MET A 89 -12.93 24.21 12.30
CA MET A 89 -13.20 22.85 12.78
C MET A 89 -14.71 22.62 12.95
N LYS A 90 -15.44 23.59 13.47
CA LYS A 90 -16.90 23.50 13.60
C LYS A 90 -17.58 23.43 12.23
N ASP A 91 -17.12 24.26 11.29
CA ASP A 91 -17.62 24.27 9.90
C ASP A 91 -17.37 22.91 9.21
N VAL A 92 -16.17 22.33 9.37
CA VAL A 92 -15.82 21.00 8.83
C VAL A 92 -16.70 19.91 9.43
N ASN A 93 -16.90 19.89 10.75
CA ASN A 93 -17.73 18.87 11.40
C ASN A 93 -19.20 18.97 11.00
N ARG A 94 -19.72 20.19 10.81
CA ARG A 94 -21.08 20.41 10.32
C ARG A 94 -21.24 19.87 8.91
N LEU A 95 -20.38 20.30 7.99
CA LEU A 95 -20.45 19.87 6.59
C LEU A 95 -20.22 18.37 6.43
N PHE A 96 -19.37 17.77 7.28
CA PHE A 96 -19.19 16.31 7.34
C PHE A 96 -20.45 15.58 7.78
N GLY A 97 -21.20 16.12 8.74
CA GLY A 97 -22.51 15.60 9.13
C GLY A 97 -23.52 15.63 7.98
N ASP A 98 -23.57 16.75 7.26
CA ASP A 98 -24.48 16.95 6.13
C ASP A 98 -24.16 15.98 4.97
N VAL A 99 -22.88 15.84 4.61
CA VAL A 99 -22.42 14.90 3.58
C VAL A 99 -22.66 13.43 4.00
N ASN A 100 -22.51 13.08 5.28
CA ASN A 100 -22.83 11.74 5.78
C ASN A 100 -24.34 11.44 5.74
N SER A 101 -25.17 12.43 6.04
CA SER A 101 -26.62 12.33 5.90
C SER A 101 -27.01 12.06 4.44
N LEU A 102 -26.42 12.82 3.50
CA LEU A 102 -26.63 12.61 2.07
C LEU A 102 -26.14 11.23 1.62
N ARG A 103 -24.98 10.76 2.10
CA ARG A 103 -24.51 9.40 1.82
C ARG A 103 -25.52 8.34 2.28
N GLY A 104 -26.05 8.50 3.49
CA GLY A 104 -27.06 7.58 4.03
C GLY A 104 -28.33 7.54 3.18
N LYS A 105 -28.77 8.68 2.63
CA LYS A 105 -29.89 8.72 1.68
C LYS A 105 -29.58 7.95 0.40
N VAL A 106 -28.38 8.14 -0.17
CA VAL A 106 -27.92 7.43 -1.37
C VAL A 106 -27.85 5.92 -1.14
N ASP A 107 -27.26 5.48 -0.02
CA ASP A 107 -27.11 4.06 0.30
C ASP A 107 -28.48 3.37 0.52
N ARG A 108 -29.46 4.10 1.07
CA ARG A 108 -30.84 3.62 1.25
C ARG A 108 -31.74 3.81 0.01
N SER A 109 -31.19 4.35 -1.09
CA SER A 109 -31.96 4.70 -2.29
C SER A 109 -33.15 5.63 -2.01
N GLU A 110 -33.03 6.50 -1.00
CA GLU A 110 -34.01 7.55 -0.69
C GLU A 110 -33.91 8.69 -1.71
N LYS A 111 -35.00 9.43 -1.93
CA LYS A 111 -34.98 10.60 -2.83
C LYS A 111 -34.07 11.70 -2.27
N TYR A 112 -33.18 12.21 -3.12
CA TYR A 112 -32.34 13.39 -2.88
C TYR A 112 -32.26 14.22 -4.16
N GLU A 113 -31.93 15.50 -4.04
CA GLU A 113 -31.74 16.34 -5.22
C GLU A 113 -30.28 16.30 -5.68
N ARG A 114 -30.05 16.18 -6.98
CA ARG A 114 -28.67 16.15 -7.51
C ARG A 114 -27.92 17.46 -7.27
N SER A 115 -28.65 18.57 -7.21
CA SER A 115 -28.17 19.89 -6.79
C SER A 115 -27.57 19.87 -5.38
N ASP A 116 -28.03 19.01 -4.47
CA ASP A 116 -27.45 18.91 -3.12
C ASP A 116 -26.00 18.45 -3.18
N VAL A 117 -25.70 17.47 -4.04
CA VAL A 117 -24.33 16.96 -4.26
C VAL A 117 -23.43 18.07 -4.77
N ASP A 118 -23.90 18.83 -5.76
CA ASP A 118 -23.15 19.94 -6.36
C ASP A 118 -22.89 21.05 -5.33
N ASN A 119 -23.92 21.42 -4.55
CA ASN A 119 -23.83 22.44 -3.52
C ASN A 119 -22.85 22.06 -2.40
N TYR A 120 -22.91 20.81 -1.92
CA TYR A 120 -21.98 20.34 -0.91
C TYR A 120 -20.55 20.23 -1.45
N GLU A 121 -20.38 19.85 -2.71
CA GLU A 121 -19.04 19.78 -3.31
C GLU A 121 -18.41 21.16 -3.43
N GLN A 122 -19.20 22.16 -3.84
CA GLN A 122 -18.76 23.56 -3.84
C GLN A 122 -18.41 24.03 -2.42
N ALA A 123 -19.25 23.75 -1.42
CA ALA A 123 -19.00 24.12 -0.03
C ALA A 123 -17.73 23.45 0.53
N VAL A 124 -17.47 22.19 0.18
CA VAL A 124 -16.25 21.46 0.58
C VAL A 124 -15.01 22.12 -0.03
N ASN A 125 -15.06 22.52 -1.30
CA ASN A 125 -13.93 23.16 -1.97
C ASN A 125 -13.66 24.57 -1.42
N GLU A 126 -14.71 25.34 -1.11
CA GLU A 126 -14.56 26.65 -0.47
C GLU A 126 -13.97 26.52 0.95
N LEU A 127 -14.45 25.54 1.72
CA LEU A 127 -13.94 25.27 3.05
C LEU A 127 -12.48 24.82 3.03
N GLN A 128 -12.09 23.99 2.06
CA GLN A 128 -10.70 23.59 1.85
C GLN A 128 -9.81 24.82 1.62
N ALA A 129 -10.22 25.75 0.75
CA ALA A 129 -9.46 26.97 0.50
C ALA A 129 -9.29 27.84 1.78
N ARG A 130 -10.30 27.87 2.66
CA ARG A 130 -10.20 28.57 3.96
C ARG A 130 -9.23 27.87 4.92
N VAL A 131 -9.22 26.54 4.95
CA VAL A 131 -8.28 25.74 5.75
C VAL A 131 -6.84 25.93 5.28
N ASP A 132 -6.60 25.92 3.97
CA ASP A 132 -5.27 26.08 3.38
C ASP A 132 -4.70 27.49 3.65
N ARG A 133 -5.55 28.53 3.61
CA ARG A 133 -5.18 29.89 4.01
C ARG A 133 -4.79 29.95 5.48
N ALA A 134 -5.58 29.35 6.37
CA ALA A 134 -5.29 29.32 7.80
C ALA A 134 -3.95 28.60 8.10
N GLN A 135 -3.67 27.51 7.39
CA GLN A 135 -2.40 26.80 7.49
C GLN A 135 -1.22 27.67 7.04
N SER A 136 -1.38 28.40 5.93
CA SER A 136 -0.36 29.29 5.39
C SER A 136 -0.09 30.49 6.31
N GLU A 137 -1.12 31.07 6.92
CA GLU A 137 -1.00 32.14 7.90
C GLU A 137 -0.22 31.70 9.15
N ILE A 138 -0.48 30.49 9.64
CA ILE A 138 0.21 29.92 10.81
C ILE A 138 1.68 29.63 10.46
N ALA A 139 1.95 29.04 9.29
CA ALA A 139 3.30 28.82 8.80
C ALA A 139 4.07 30.14 8.66
N ALA A 140 3.45 31.18 8.11
CA ALA A 140 4.03 32.51 7.98
C ALA A 140 4.29 33.18 9.33
N SER A 141 3.36 33.06 10.29
CA SER A 141 3.56 33.60 11.65
C SER A 141 4.73 32.93 12.39
N ARG A 142 5.10 31.70 12.01
CA ARG A 142 6.25 30.98 12.53
C ARG A 142 7.55 31.34 11.82
N SER A 143 7.50 31.71 10.55
CA SER A 143 8.69 32.15 9.79
C SER A 143 9.07 33.61 10.04
N VAL A 144 8.13 34.46 10.49
CA VAL A 144 8.37 35.89 10.83
C VAL A 144 8.99 36.07 12.24
N ALA A 145 9.15 34.99 13.02
CA ALA A 145 10.03 35.01 14.19
C ALA A 145 11.51 34.99 13.74
N GLU A 146 11.98 36.12 13.18
CA GLU A 146 13.37 36.30 12.76
C GLU A 146 14.35 36.18 13.93
N THR A 147 15.20 35.16 13.81
CA THR A 147 16.66 35.24 13.92
C THR A 147 17.24 36.47 14.62
N THR A 148 17.60 36.33 15.90
CA THR A 148 18.71 37.09 16.49
C THR A 148 19.97 36.24 16.41
N ALA A 149 20.63 36.27 15.25
CA ALA A 149 21.97 35.73 15.11
C ALA A 149 22.95 36.60 15.94
N GLY A 150 23.71 35.95 16.83
CA GLY A 150 24.95 36.50 17.38
C GLY A 150 24.87 37.30 18.69
N LYS A 151 24.50 36.66 19.81
CA LYS A 151 25.14 36.85 21.15
C LYS A 151 24.95 35.55 21.97
N PRO A 152 25.96 35.07 22.73
CA PRO A 152 25.79 33.89 23.56
C PRO A 152 24.80 34.20 24.67
N ARG A 153 23.62 33.56 24.62
CA ARG A 153 22.61 33.69 25.66
C ARG A 153 22.86 32.58 26.68
N GLU A 154 23.06 32.96 27.94
CA GLU A 154 23.19 32.02 29.05
C GLU A 154 22.07 30.97 29.02
N VAL A 155 22.48 29.72 29.16
CA VAL A 155 21.61 28.54 29.13
C VAL A 155 20.70 28.57 30.36
N LYS A 156 19.52 29.17 30.23
CA LYS A 156 18.39 28.83 31.08
C LYS A 156 17.79 27.53 30.56
N LYS A 157 17.91 26.46 31.36
CA LYS A 157 17.25 25.16 31.22
C LYS A 157 15.83 25.35 30.65
N LYS A 158 15.64 25.08 29.36
CA LYS A 158 14.31 25.02 28.76
C LYS A 158 13.71 23.66 29.09
N GLY A 159 12.55 23.70 29.73
CA GLY A 159 11.86 22.52 30.22
C GLY A 159 11.32 21.64 29.10
N LYS A 160 11.43 20.32 29.34
CA LYS A 160 10.55 19.23 28.89
C LYS A 160 9.86 19.48 27.54
N PHE A 161 10.57 19.22 26.46
CA PHE A 161 9.94 18.86 25.20
C PHE A 161 9.53 17.38 25.25
N LEU A 162 8.32 17.08 24.77
CA LEU A 162 7.76 15.74 24.50
C LEU A 162 7.56 14.77 25.69
N GLY A 163 6.36 14.79 26.26
CA GLY A 163 5.80 13.72 27.11
C GLY A 163 5.45 12.41 26.37
N ILE A 164 6.12 12.12 25.25
CA ILE A 164 6.06 10.82 24.53
C ILE A 164 7.18 9.91 25.03
N PHE A 165 8.27 10.48 25.56
CA PHE A 165 9.33 9.72 26.18
C PHE A 165 8.93 9.42 27.63
N GLY A 166 8.65 8.14 27.90
CA GLY A 166 8.29 7.64 29.21
C GLY A 166 9.20 8.19 30.31
N LYS A 167 8.61 8.43 31.48
CA LYS A 167 9.21 9.02 32.68
C LYS A 167 10.45 8.23 33.14
N GLY A 168 11.62 8.50 32.52
CA GLY A 168 12.92 7.92 32.86
C GLY A 168 13.81 7.60 31.64
N GLY A 169 14.70 8.54 31.28
CA GLY A 169 15.82 8.39 30.31
C GLY A 169 15.50 8.82 28.87
N ASN A 170 16.32 9.58 28.12
CA ASN A 170 17.74 9.96 28.22
C ASN A 170 17.99 11.26 27.43
N ASP A 171 18.99 12.05 27.84
CA ASP A 171 19.47 13.29 27.19
C ASP A 171 19.89 13.12 25.71
N GLU A 172 20.03 11.87 25.26
CA GLU A 172 20.44 11.45 23.91
C GLU A 172 19.51 11.94 22.78
N TYR A 173 18.18 11.87 22.95
CA TYR A 173 17.23 12.33 21.91
C TYR A 173 17.14 13.86 21.85
N ASP A 174 17.23 14.53 23.00
CA ASP A 174 17.20 15.99 23.07
C ASP A 174 18.42 16.59 22.36
N GLU A 175 19.57 15.92 22.42
CA GLU A 175 20.75 16.31 21.66
C GLU A 175 20.57 16.10 20.16
N LEU A 176 20.08 14.91 19.76
CA LEU A 176 19.86 14.54 18.35
C LEU A 176 18.82 15.43 17.66
N LEU A 177 17.79 15.87 18.38
CA LEU A 177 16.70 16.70 17.87
C LEU A 177 16.95 18.21 18.06
N GLY A 178 17.86 18.59 18.98
CA GLY A 178 18.01 19.97 19.43
C GLY A 178 18.95 20.84 18.61
N THR A 179 19.93 20.26 17.91
CA THR A 179 20.90 21.02 17.10
C THR A 179 21.13 20.40 15.74
N VAL A 180 21.03 21.21 14.69
CA VAL A 180 21.36 20.81 13.32
C VAL A 180 22.88 20.97 13.13
N SER A 181 23.58 19.89 12.81
CA SER A 181 25.04 19.91 12.59
C SER A 181 25.46 18.95 11.47
N PRO A 182 26.56 19.20 10.75
CA PRO A 182 27.08 18.27 9.76
C PRO A 182 27.32 16.87 10.36
N GLY A 183 26.95 15.82 9.64
CA GLY A 183 27.09 14.41 10.07
C GLY A 183 26.02 13.91 11.06
N ARG A 184 25.16 14.80 11.57
CA ARG A 184 24.06 14.44 12.49
C ARG A 184 22.98 13.61 11.80
N ASP A 185 22.82 13.75 10.50
CA ASP A 185 21.93 12.95 9.67
C ASP A 185 22.27 11.45 9.73
N LYS A 186 23.56 11.09 9.66
CA LYS A 186 24.01 9.70 9.86
C LYS A 186 23.66 9.18 11.24
N GLU A 187 23.92 9.96 12.28
CA GLU A 187 23.58 9.58 13.66
C GLU A 187 22.08 9.33 13.76
N LEU A 188 21.25 10.29 13.36
CA LEU A 188 19.80 10.17 13.33
C LEU A 188 19.36 8.89 12.60
N PHE A 189 19.98 8.56 11.47
CA PHE A 189 19.63 7.37 10.69
C PHE A 189 19.93 6.06 11.44
N VAL A 190 21.11 5.96 12.05
CA VAL A 190 21.53 4.81 12.87
C VAL A 190 20.62 4.67 14.10
N PHE A 191 20.34 5.77 14.77
CA PHE A 191 19.46 5.81 15.95
C PHE A 191 18.02 5.43 15.59
N ALA A 192 17.49 5.96 14.50
CA ALA A 192 16.17 5.61 13.98
C ALA A 192 16.06 4.10 13.68
N THR A 193 17.06 3.56 12.97
CA THR A 193 17.16 2.12 12.66
C THR A 193 17.13 1.28 13.92
N ARG A 194 17.91 1.67 14.93
CA ARG A 194 17.98 1.00 16.24
C ARG A 194 16.62 0.97 16.94
N GLU A 195 15.88 2.08 16.94
CA GLU A 195 14.57 2.14 17.59
C GLU A 195 13.49 1.35 16.83
N VAL A 196 13.51 1.35 15.48
CA VAL A 196 12.65 0.48 14.67
C VAL A 196 12.93 -1.01 14.97
N ARG A 197 14.19 -1.42 15.07
CA ARG A 197 14.59 -2.80 15.43
C ARG A 197 14.11 -3.20 16.84
N LYS A 198 14.00 -2.24 17.76
CA LYS A 198 13.39 -2.42 19.08
C LYS A 198 11.86 -2.38 19.08
N LYS A 199 11.21 -2.32 17.90
CA LYS A 199 9.76 -2.19 17.71
C LYS A 199 9.18 -0.87 18.24
N ARG A 200 10.01 0.14 18.47
CA ARG A 200 9.60 1.52 18.81
C ARG A 200 9.42 2.31 17.52
N PHE A 201 8.43 1.88 16.72
CA PHE A 201 8.21 2.37 15.36
C PHE A 201 7.90 3.86 15.31
N ASP A 202 7.15 4.37 16.28
CA ASP A 202 6.85 5.79 16.45
C ASP A 202 8.12 6.65 16.63
N VAL A 203 9.01 6.25 17.54
CA VAL A 203 10.28 6.96 17.79
C VAL A 203 11.19 6.88 16.56
N GLY A 204 11.32 5.70 15.97
CA GLY A 204 12.13 5.52 14.76
C GLY A 204 11.63 6.38 13.58
N ARG A 205 10.31 6.39 13.34
CA ARG A 205 9.70 7.24 12.30
C ARG A 205 9.94 8.73 12.55
N LEU A 206 9.85 9.18 13.80
CA LEU A 206 10.12 10.57 14.16
C LEU A 206 11.56 10.97 13.80
N LEU A 207 12.54 10.13 14.13
CA LEU A 207 13.95 10.40 13.84
C LEU A 207 14.25 10.40 12.33
N TYR A 208 13.70 9.46 11.57
CA TYR A 208 13.79 9.50 10.11
C TYR A 208 13.12 10.75 9.53
N GLN A 209 11.98 11.16 10.09
CA GLN A 209 11.29 12.37 9.66
C GLN A 209 12.13 13.62 9.91
N THR A 210 12.86 13.68 11.03
CA THR A 210 13.82 14.76 11.31
C THR A 210 14.84 14.87 10.19
N ILE A 211 15.43 13.76 9.72
CA ILE A 211 16.38 13.75 8.60
C ILE A 211 15.77 14.42 7.37
N ILE A 212 14.57 13.97 6.98
CA ILE A 212 13.85 14.48 5.80
C ILE A 212 13.58 15.98 5.89
N THR A 213 13.25 16.49 7.08
CA THR A 213 12.89 17.91 7.26
C THR A 213 14.08 18.84 7.46
N THR A 214 15.18 18.34 8.02
CA THR A 214 16.30 19.18 8.47
C THR A 214 17.55 19.05 7.61
N TYR A 215 17.69 17.95 6.86
CA TYR A 215 18.83 17.68 5.98
C TYR A 215 18.35 17.30 4.56
N PRO A 216 17.82 18.25 3.77
CA PRO A 216 17.27 17.98 2.44
C PRO A 216 18.31 17.44 1.44
N ASP A 217 19.60 17.73 1.65
CA ASP A 217 20.70 17.25 0.81
C ASP A 217 21.38 15.99 1.38
N SER A 218 20.82 15.39 2.44
CA SER A 218 21.42 14.20 3.05
C SER A 218 21.39 13.00 2.11
N PRO A 219 22.49 12.25 1.98
CA PRO A 219 22.50 10.99 1.24
C PRO A 219 21.57 9.94 1.87
N TYR A 220 21.21 10.09 3.16
CA TYR A 220 20.27 9.22 3.86
C TYR A 220 18.80 9.55 3.59
N LEU A 221 18.49 10.63 2.88
CA LEU A 221 17.11 11.08 2.70
C LEU A 221 16.23 10.04 1.99
N PRO A 222 16.62 9.44 0.85
CA PRO A 222 15.78 8.45 0.18
C PRO A 222 15.53 7.22 1.06
N MET A 223 16.56 6.76 1.78
CA MET A 223 16.48 5.58 2.64
C MET A 223 15.70 5.87 3.91
N SER A 224 15.72 7.11 4.41
CA SER A 224 14.90 7.54 5.56
C SER A 224 13.41 7.50 5.20
N LYS A 225 13.04 8.01 4.02
CA LYS A 225 11.66 7.91 3.51
C LYS A 225 11.23 6.43 3.35
N LEU A 226 12.10 5.59 2.80
CA LEU A 226 11.81 4.16 2.64
C LEU A 226 11.70 3.43 3.98
N ALA A 227 12.59 3.73 4.93
CA ALA A 227 12.58 3.12 6.26
C ALA A 227 11.34 3.49 7.07
N ILE A 228 10.75 4.68 6.85
CA ILE A 228 9.42 5.02 7.39
C ILE A 228 8.36 4.07 6.83
N ALA A 229 8.35 3.82 5.52
CA ALA A 229 7.40 2.89 4.90
C ALA A 229 7.58 1.45 5.42
N ASP A 230 8.82 0.97 5.51
CA ASP A 230 9.17 -0.31 6.14
C ASP A 230 8.65 -0.39 7.57
N SER A 231 8.87 0.65 8.39
CA SER A 231 8.46 0.63 9.80
C SER A 231 6.94 0.41 9.96
N PHE A 232 6.13 1.02 9.10
CA PHE A 232 4.68 0.79 9.05
C PHE A 232 4.34 -0.64 8.59
N PHE A 233 5.06 -1.17 7.59
CA PHE A 233 4.87 -2.53 7.11
C PHE A 233 5.20 -3.58 8.18
N LEU A 234 6.29 -3.36 8.93
CA LEU A 234 6.76 -4.23 10.01
C LEU A 234 5.78 -4.27 11.18
N GLU A 235 5.21 -3.11 11.54
CA GLU A 235 4.17 -2.95 12.55
C GLU A 235 2.94 -3.82 12.19
N GLY A 236 2.45 -3.69 10.95
CA GLY A 236 1.63 -4.70 10.31
C GLY A 236 0.15 -4.79 10.71
N SER A 237 -0.35 -3.88 11.55
CA SER A 237 -1.78 -3.66 11.75
C SER A 237 -2.44 -3.12 10.47
N ALA A 238 -3.76 -3.27 10.31
CA ALA A 238 -4.46 -2.76 9.14
C ALA A 238 -4.22 -1.25 8.89
N SER A 239 -4.28 -0.44 9.95
CA SER A 239 -3.96 1.00 9.88
C SER A 239 -2.52 1.23 9.42
N SER A 240 -1.55 0.53 10.03
CA SER A 240 -0.15 0.67 9.63
C SER A 240 0.11 0.20 8.19
N LEU A 241 -0.55 -0.85 7.69
CA LEU A 241 -0.41 -1.27 6.30
C LEU A 241 -0.96 -0.24 5.30
N ILE A 242 -2.03 0.47 5.66
CA ILE A 242 -2.52 1.60 4.87
C ILE A 242 -1.48 2.74 4.84
N GLN A 243 -0.87 3.05 5.98
CA GLN A 243 0.20 4.05 6.05
C GLN A 243 1.45 3.60 5.27
N ALA A 244 1.78 2.30 5.30
CA ALA A 244 2.89 1.73 4.53
C ALA A 244 2.66 1.92 3.03
N ILE A 245 1.45 1.62 2.52
CA ILE A 245 1.09 1.83 1.11
C ILE A 245 1.29 3.30 0.72
N ALA A 246 0.80 4.23 1.55
CA ALA A 246 0.94 5.66 1.27
C ALA A 246 2.42 6.11 1.27
N ALA A 247 3.21 5.65 2.26
CA ALA A 247 4.63 6.00 2.37
C ALA A 247 5.49 5.39 1.24
N TYR A 248 5.22 4.15 0.82
CA TYR A 248 5.88 3.56 -0.35
C TYR A 248 5.52 4.28 -1.65
N GLN A 249 4.25 4.69 -1.82
CA GLN A 249 3.82 5.49 -2.97
C GLN A 249 4.48 6.88 -2.99
N ASP A 250 4.59 7.53 -1.84
CA ASP A 250 5.33 8.78 -1.68
C ASP A 250 6.79 8.60 -2.10
N TRP A 251 7.44 7.54 -1.61
CA TRP A 251 8.82 7.23 -1.98
C TRP A 251 9.00 7.04 -3.49
N LEU A 252 8.10 6.30 -4.16
CA LEU A 252 8.13 6.14 -5.62
C LEU A 252 7.90 7.44 -6.39
N THR A 253 7.16 8.39 -5.81
CA THR A 253 6.92 9.70 -6.40
C THR A 253 8.21 10.52 -6.42
N PHE A 254 9.00 10.46 -5.35
CA PHE A 254 10.27 11.19 -5.24
C PHE A 254 11.46 10.47 -5.88
N PHE A 255 11.47 9.14 -5.89
CA PHE A 255 12.61 8.32 -6.35
C PHE A 255 12.20 7.24 -7.37
N PRO A 256 11.52 7.59 -8.47
CA PRO A 256 10.94 6.61 -9.40
C PRO A 256 11.99 5.74 -10.12
N THR A 257 13.23 6.23 -10.27
CA THR A 257 14.32 5.54 -10.97
C THR A 257 15.32 4.87 -10.03
N HIS A 258 15.06 4.88 -8.71
CA HIS A 258 15.97 4.30 -7.74
C HIS A 258 16.05 2.77 -7.91
N PRO A 259 17.22 2.14 -7.73
CA PRO A 259 17.41 0.69 -7.91
C PRO A 259 16.53 -0.24 -7.05
N LEU A 260 15.77 0.29 -6.09
CA LEU A 260 14.85 -0.45 -5.23
C LEU A 260 13.38 -0.26 -5.62
N ALA A 261 13.09 0.49 -6.69
CA ALA A 261 11.72 0.85 -7.07
C ALA A 261 10.83 -0.37 -7.35
N ASP A 262 11.36 -1.40 -8.01
CA ASP A 262 10.63 -2.64 -8.25
C ASP A 262 10.23 -3.36 -6.95
N ARG A 263 11.13 -3.43 -5.96
CA ARG A 263 10.87 -3.98 -4.62
C ARG A 263 9.82 -3.17 -3.88
N VAL A 264 9.86 -1.84 -4.00
CA VAL A 264 8.88 -0.95 -3.37
C VAL A 264 7.49 -1.16 -3.98
N VAL A 265 7.39 -1.30 -5.31
CA VAL A 265 6.12 -1.64 -5.96
C VAL A 265 5.60 -2.99 -5.47
N LEU A 266 6.47 -3.99 -5.32
CA LEU A 266 6.09 -5.28 -4.76
C LEU A 266 5.58 -5.15 -3.32
N LYS A 267 6.25 -4.37 -2.47
CA LYS A 267 5.84 -4.17 -1.07
C LYS A 267 4.50 -3.41 -0.95
N ILE A 268 4.15 -2.56 -1.91
CA ILE A 268 2.80 -1.99 -2.00
C ILE A 268 1.77 -3.10 -2.25
N ALA A 269 2.03 -3.99 -3.22
CA ALA A 269 1.15 -5.12 -3.49
C ALA A 269 1.02 -6.04 -2.27
N GLU A 270 2.12 -6.40 -1.63
CA GLU A 270 2.13 -7.23 -0.41
C GLU A 270 1.39 -6.56 0.76
N SER A 271 1.44 -5.23 0.87
CA SER A 271 0.68 -4.49 1.89
C SER A 271 -0.82 -4.59 1.66
N GLU A 272 -1.29 -4.58 0.41
CA GLU A 272 -2.68 -4.86 0.06
C GLU A 272 -3.01 -6.33 0.31
N MET A 273 -2.13 -7.25 -0.07
CA MET A 273 -2.34 -8.68 0.12
C MET A 273 -2.47 -9.08 1.59
N ARG A 274 -1.68 -8.47 2.49
CA ARG A 274 -1.79 -8.69 3.94
C ARG A 274 -3.11 -8.19 4.56
N GLN A 275 -3.89 -7.42 3.79
CA GLN A 275 -5.23 -6.97 4.17
C GLN A 275 -6.33 -7.77 3.46
N ILE A 276 -6.00 -8.79 2.66
CA ILE A 276 -6.98 -9.67 2.02
C ILE A 276 -7.65 -10.53 3.08
N GLY A 277 -8.97 -10.42 3.13
CA GLY A 277 -9.81 -11.26 3.97
C GLY A 277 -10.11 -12.61 3.33
N LEU A 278 -10.96 -13.38 4.01
CA LEU A 278 -11.54 -14.60 3.45
C LEU A 278 -12.31 -14.33 2.15
N PRO A 279 -12.43 -15.32 1.25
CA PRO A 279 -13.10 -15.15 -0.04
C PRO A 279 -14.57 -14.76 0.06
N ASP A 280 -15.26 -15.02 1.17
CA ASP A 280 -16.66 -14.62 1.40
C ASP A 280 -16.83 -13.14 1.79
N ARG A 281 -15.73 -12.39 1.95
CA ARG A 281 -15.72 -10.99 2.39
C ARG A 281 -15.48 -10.01 1.23
N ASP A 282 -15.36 -8.72 1.56
CA ASP A 282 -15.05 -7.67 0.60
C ASP A 282 -13.73 -7.94 -0.15
N ALA A 283 -13.81 -7.97 -1.48
CA ALA A 283 -12.70 -8.29 -2.37
C ALA A 283 -11.86 -7.06 -2.77
N THR A 284 -12.09 -5.87 -2.20
CA THR A 284 -11.43 -4.63 -2.63
C THR A 284 -9.92 -4.72 -2.51
N ARG A 285 -9.42 -5.27 -1.41
CA ARG A 285 -7.97 -5.44 -1.17
C ARG A 285 -7.34 -6.43 -2.16
N ALA A 286 -8.04 -7.52 -2.47
CA ALA A 286 -7.58 -8.51 -3.46
C ALA A 286 -7.51 -7.91 -4.87
N LYS A 287 -8.54 -7.17 -5.31
CA LYS A 287 -8.55 -6.48 -6.61
C LYS A 287 -7.43 -5.44 -6.73
N ARG A 288 -7.15 -4.70 -5.65
CA ARG A 288 -6.04 -3.73 -5.60
C ARG A 288 -4.69 -4.44 -5.70
N ALA A 289 -4.49 -5.52 -4.95
CA ALA A 289 -3.29 -6.33 -5.04
C ALA A 289 -3.07 -6.89 -6.45
N GLU A 290 -4.11 -7.44 -7.08
CA GLU A 290 -4.07 -7.96 -8.45
C GLU A 290 -3.61 -6.88 -9.44
N THR A 291 -4.19 -5.69 -9.35
CA THR A 291 -3.84 -4.55 -10.19
C THR A 291 -2.38 -4.14 -10.01
N ARG A 292 -1.89 -4.10 -8.76
CA ARG A 292 -0.50 -3.72 -8.45
C ARG A 292 0.51 -4.75 -8.96
N LEU A 293 0.22 -6.05 -8.82
CA LEU A 293 1.08 -7.12 -9.30
C LEU A 293 1.15 -7.15 -10.83
N LYS A 294 0.01 -7.00 -11.51
CA LYS A 294 -0.03 -6.86 -12.97
C LYS A 294 0.76 -5.65 -13.45
N ALA A 295 0.61 -4.50 -12.79
CA ALA A 295 1.35 -3.29 -13.10
C ALA A 295 2.86 -3.47 -12.89
N LEU A 296 3.29 -4.15 -11.82
CA LEU A 296 4.71 -4.46 -11.58
C LEU A 296 5.29 -5.26 -12.76
N MET A 297 4.61 -6.32 -13.18
CA MET A 297 5.08 -7.18 -14.26
C MET A 297 5.16 -6.45 -15.60
N GLN A 298 4.29 -5.46 -15.83
CA GLN A 298 4.30 -4.62 -17.02
C GLN A 298 5.40 -3.55 -16.96
N GLN A 299 5.59 -2.91 -15.81
CA GLN A 299 6.53 -1.81 -15.62
C GLN A 299 7.98 -2.29 -15.52
N TYR A 300 8.20 -3.49 -14.95
CA TYR A 300 9.53 -4.05 -14.70
C TYR A 300 9.69 -5.44 -15.34
N PRO A 301 9.62 -5.57 -16.68
CA PRO A 301 9.62 -6.86 -17.38
C PRO A 301 10.96 -7.62 -17.29
N ASN A 302 12.02 -6.98 -16.82
CA ASN A 302 13.34 -7.60 -16.62
C ASN A 302 13.71 -7.76 -15.13
N SER A 303 12.77 -7.50 -14.21
CA SER A 303 13.05 -7.62 -12.79
C SER A 303 13.17 -9.09 -12.37
N ILE A 304 14.09 -9.36 -11.44
CA ILE A 304 14.21 -10.66 -10.77
C ILE A 304 12.93 -11.05 -10.00
N LEU A 305 12.07 -10.07 -9.69
CA LEU A 305 10.87 -10.23 -8.87
C LEU A 305 9.70 -10.86 -9.63
N LEU A 306 9.83 -11.07 -10.94
CA LEU A 306 8.71 -11.55 -11.76
C LEU A 306 8.22 -12.94 -11.37
N ALA A 307 9.11 -13.82 -10.92
CA ALA A 307 8.71 -15.15 -10.44
C ALA A 307 7.81 -15.03 -9.20
N ASP A 308 8.25 -14.26 -8.21
CA ASP A 308 7.49 -14.02 -6.98
C ASP A 308 6.19 -13.24 -7.26
N ALA A 309 6.23 -12.24 -8.15
CA ALA A 309 5.04 -11.48 -8.53
C ALA A 309 3.99 -12.37 -9.21
N ARG A 310 4.39 -13.30 -10.08
CA ARG A 310 3.48 -14.29 -10.69
C ARG A 310 2.87 -15.23 -9.66
N GLN A 311 3.69 -15.75 -8.75
CA GLN A 311 3.20 -16.64 -7.69
C GLN A 311 2.18 -15.92 -6.79
N ARG A 312 2.49 -14.70 -6.37
CA ARG A 312 1.57 -13.86 -5.58
C ARG A 312 0.30 -13.49 -6.34
N LEU A 313 0.43 -13.23 -7.64
CA LEU A 313 -0.72 -12.92 -8.49
C LEU A 313 -1.66 -14.12 -8.55
N LYS A 314 -1.12 -15.33 -8.71
CA LYS A 314 -1.89 -16.58 -8.66
C LYS A 314 -2.66 -16.70 -7.34
N GLU A 315 -2.01 -16.50 -6.20
CA GLU A 315 -2.67 -16.58 -4.88
C GLU A 315 -3.80 -15.55 -4.71
N VAL A 316 -3.60 -14.32 -5.18
CA VAL A 316 -4.63 -13.26 -5.18
C VAL A 316 -5.80 -13.65 -6.10
N GLN A 317 -5.50 -14.17 -7.29
CA GLN A 317 -6.51 -14.59 -8.26
C GLN A 317 -7.26 -15.82 -7.79
N ASP A 318 -6.63 -16.73 -7.04
CA ASP A 318 -7.30 -17.85 -6.38
C ASP A 318 -8.28 -17.36 -5.30
N ASN A 319 -7.91 -16.36 -4.49
CA ASN A 319 -8.83 -15.74 -3.54
C ASN A 319 -10.05 -15.10 -4.26
N LEU A 320 -9.81 -14.38 -5.36
CA LEU A 320 -10.86 -13.74 -6.15
C LEU A 320 -11.75 -14.77 -6.89
N GLY A 321 -11.15 -15.85 -7.39
CA GLY A 321 -11.85 -16.96 -8.02
C GLY A 321 -12.76 -17.65 -7.01
N LEU A 322 -12.26 -17.92 -5.80
CA LEU A 322 -13.06 -18.47 -4.69
C LEU A 322 -14.21 -17.55 -4.29
N HIS A 323 -13.98 -16.24 -4.24
CA HIS A 323 -15.05 -15.26 -3.96
C HIS A 323 -16.19 -15.40 -4.98
N ASN A 324 -15.85 -15.44 -6.28
CA ASN A 324 -16.86 -15.64 -7.32
C ASN A 324 -17.48 -17.04 -7.27
N LEU A 325 -16.70 -18.08 -6.94
CA LEU A 325 -17.19 -19.45 -6.83
C LEU A 325 -18.21 -19.58 -5.71
N TYR A 326 -18.00 -18.96 -4.55
CA TYR A 326 -18.96 -18.97 -3.45
C TYR A 326 -20.29 -18.31 -3.83
N ILE A 327 -20.22 -17.17 -4.54
CA ILE A 327 -21.43 -16.50 -5.04
C ILE A 327 -22.11 -17.36 -6.12
N ALA A 328 -21.33 -17.97 -7.02
CA ALA A 328 -21.84 -18.86 -8.05
C ALA A 328 -22.57 -20.07 -7.45
N ASN A 329 -21.94 -20.71 -6.45
CA ASN A 329 -22.48 -21.85 -5.73
C ASN A 329 -23.75 -21.49 -4.95
N TYR A 330 -23.80 -20.31 -4.34
CA TYR A 330 -25.03 -19.83 -3.70
C TYR A 330 -26.20 -19.75 -4.69
N TYR A 331 -25.99 -19.12 -5.85
CA TYR A 331 -27.02 -19.05 -6.90
C TYR A 331 -27.34 -20.40 -7.52
N TYR A 332 -26.32 -21.26 -7.68
CA TYR A 332 -26.48 -22.62 -8.18
C TYR A 332 -27.41 -23.40 -7.27
N THR A 333 -27.14 -23.47 -5.96
CA THR A 333 -28.00 -24.15 -4.98
C THR A 333 -29.41 -23.57 -4.92
N LEU A 334 -29.56 -22.25 -5.02
CA LEU A 334 -30.89 -21.62 -5.08
C LEU A 334 -31.69 -22.12 -6.30
N SER A 335 -31.02 -22.28 -7.44
CA SER A 335 -31.65 -22.66 -8.70
C SER A 335 -31.87 -24.17 -8.84
N VAL A 336 -30.85 -24.97 -8.62
CA VAL A 336 -30.82 -26.42 -8.87
C VAL A 336 -31.47 -27.18 -7.72
N ASP A 337 -31.07 -26.89 -6.48
CA ASP A 337 -31.52 -27.67 -5.31
C ASP A 337 -32.86 -27.16 -4.80
N GLN A 338 -33.05 -25.84 -4.77
CA GLN A 338 -34.24 -25.21 -4.16
C GLN A 338 -35.31 -24.81 -5.18
N LYS A 339 -35.01 -24.79 -6.49
CA LYS A 339 -35.93 -24.38 -7.57
C LYS A 339 -36.49 -22.96 -7.38
N LYS A 340 -35.70 -22.04 -6.84
CA LYS A 340 -36.08 -20.64 -6.54
C LYS A 340 -35.49 -19.60 -7.51
N GLY A 341 -34.95 -20.04 -8.65
CA GLY A 341 -34.27 -19.18 -9.63
C GLY A 341 -32.80 -18.92 -9.27
N GLY A 342 -32.12 -18.05 -10.05
CA GLY A 342 -30.70 -17.71 -9.86
C GLY A 342 -29.73 -18.34 -10.88
N LEU A 343 -30.22 -19.17 -11.80
CA LEU A 343 -29.41 -19.93 -12.76
C LEU A 343 -28.48 -19.03 -13.61
N LYS A 344 -29.03 -17.98 -14.22
CA LYS A 344 -28.24 -16.97 -14.97
C LYS A 344 -27.21 -16.24 -14.10
N GLY A 345 -27.52 -16.04 -12.82
CA GLY A 345 -26.59 -15.46 -11.84
C GLY A 345 -25.40 -16.39 -11.59
N ALA A 346 -25.65 -17.69 -11.39
CA ALA A 346 -24.61 -18.71 -11.26
C ALA A 346 -23.74 -18.76 -12.53
N GLN A 347 -24.35 -18.86 -13.71
CA GLN A 347 -23.64 -18.86 -15.00
C GLN A 347 -22.75 -17.63 -15.20
N SER A 348 -23.26 -16.44 -14.86
CA SER A 348 -22.50 -15.20 -14.96
C SER A 348 -21.23 -15.27 -14.11
N ARG A 349 -21.34 -15.75 -12.87
CA ARG A 349 -20.20 -15.87 -11.95
C ARG A 349 -19.21 -16.95 -12.35
N TYR A 350 -19.66 -18.12 -12.79
CA TYR A 350 -18.75 -19.15 -13.30
C TYR A 350 -18.00 -18.66 -14.55
N ARG A 351 -18.68 -18.04 -15.52
CA ARG A 351 -18.00 -17.47 -16.69
C ARG A 351 -16.98 -16.41 -16.31
N GLU A 352 -17.28 -15.56 -15.34
CA GLU A 352 -16.30 -14.58 -14.83
C GLU A 352 -15.02 -15.25 -14.30
N ILE A 353 -15.13 -16.41 -13.64
CA ILE A 353 -13.97 -17.19 -13.18
C ILE A 353 -13.16 -17.68 -14.39
N LEU A 354 -13.81 -18.32 -15.35
CA LEU A 354 -13.18 -18.87 -16.56
C LEU A 354 -12.45 -17.79 -17.37
N ASP A 355 -13.06 -16.60 -17.49
CA ASP A 355 -12.55 -15.52 -18.32
C ASP A 355 -11.39 -14.77 -17.64
N LYS A 356 -11.46 -14.54 -16.32
CA LYS A 356 -10.49 -13.70 -15.61
C LYS A 356 -9.37 -14.48 -14.93
N TYR A 357 -9.63 -15.72 -14.53
CA TYR A 357 -8.72 -16.54 -13.73
C TYR A 357 -8.52 -17.91 -14.37
N PRO A 358 -7.88 -18.00 -15.55
CA PRO A 358 -7.74 -19.27 -16.28
C PRO A 358 -6.94 -20.34 -15.53
N ASP A 359 -6.04 -19.92 -14.64
CA ASP A 359 -5.23 -20.81 -13.78
C ASP A 359 -5.89 -21.05 -12.40
N PHE A 360 -7.17 -20.72 -12.26
CA PHE A 360 -7.89 -20.85 -10.99
C PHE A 360 -7.90 -22.29 -10.49
N CYS A 361 -7.62 -22.41 -9.20
CA CYS A 361 -7.49 -23.68 -8.53
C CYS A 361 -8.69 -24.65 -8.67
N PHE A 362 -9.92 -24.14 -8.57
CA PHE A 362 -11.16 -24.95 -8.61
C PHE A 362 -11.88 -24.79 -9.96
N MET A 363 -11.10 -24.72 -11.04
CA MET A 363 -11.63 -24.53 -12.39
C MET A 363 -12.49 -25.72 -12.85
N ASP A 364 -12.16 -26.93 -12.42
CA ASP A 364 -12.92 -28.14 -12.69
C ASP A 364 -14.34 -28.10 -12.10
N GLU A 365 -14.49 -27.68 -10.84
CA GLU A 365 -15.81 -27.45 -10.23
C GLU A 365 -16.59 -26.36 -10.98
N ALA A 366 -15.93 -25.24 -11.27
CA ALA A 366 -16.56 -24.12 -11.98
C ALA A 366 -17.05 -24.54 -13.38
N LEU A 367 -16.24 -25.29 -14.13
CA LEU A 367 -16.59 -25.85 -15.43
C LEU A 367 -17.76 -26.84 -15.32
N PHE A 368 -17.70 -27.76 -14.36
CA PHE A 368 -18.72 -28.80 -14.21
C PHE A 368 -20.08 -28.18 -13.90
N LYS A 369 -20.12 -27.30 -12.90
CA LYS A 369 -21.36 -26.65 -12.50
C LYS A 369 -21.89 -25.70 -13.57
N LEU A 370 -21.02 -24.99 -14.29
CA LEU A 370 -21.43 -24.21 -15.46
C LEU A 370 -22.06 -25.09 -16.54
N ALA A 371 -21.45 -26.23 -16.86
CA ALA A 371 -22.00 -27.19 -17.82
C ALA A 371 -23.40 -27.67 -17.40
N VAL A 372 -23.57 -28.04 -16.13
CA VAL A 372 -24.87 -28.44 -15.58
C VAL A 372 -25.89 -27.30 -15.71
N THR A 373 -25.51 -26.05 -15.43
CA THR A 373 -26.45 -24.94 -15.62
C THR A 373 -26.90 -24.76 -17.06
N TYR A 374 -26.02 -24.97 -18.06
CA TYR A 374 -26.41 -24.93 -19.47
C TYR A 374 -27.30 -26.12 -19.86
N GLN A 375 -27.03 -27.30 -19.32
CA GLN A 375 -27.85 -28.48 -19.55
C GLN A 375 -29.28 -28.30 -19.03
N LEU A 376 -29.44 -27.64 -17.87
CA LEU A 376 -30.76 -27.30 -17.31
C LEU A 376 -31.53 -26.27 -18.14
N GLU A 377 -30.84 -25.47 -18.95
CA GLU A 377 -31.46 -24.55 -19.91
C GLU A 377 -31.66 -25.17 -21.29
N GLU A 378 -31.42 -26.47 -21.43
CA GLU A 378 -31.50 -27.21 -22.69
C GLU A 378 -30.50 -26.69 -23.75
N GLU A 379 -29.48 -25.95 -23.34
CA GLU A 379 -28.35 -25.52 -24.18
C GLU A 379 -27.27 -26.62 -24.21
N THR A 380 -27.64 -27.79 -24.74
CA THR A 380 -26.82 -29.01 -24.73
C THR A 380 -25.47 -28.85 -25.43
N ASP A 381 -25.41 -28.05 -26.50
CA ASP A 381 -24.15 -27.74 -27.20
C ASP A 381 -23.14 -27.02 -26.29
N GLN A 382 -23.60 -26.08 -25.47
CA GLN A 382 -22.74 -25.35 -24.52
C GLN A 382 -22.33 -26.27 -23.37
N ALA A 383 -23.28 -27.03 -22.81
CA ALA A 383 -23.00 -28.01 -21.77
C ALA A 383 -21.93 -29.01 -22.21
N ALA A 384 -22.07 -29.57 -23.43
CA ALA A 384 -21.11 -30.49 -24.01
C ALA A 384 -19.70 -29.90 -24.06
N ARG A 385 -19.54 -28.64 -24.53
CA ARG A 385 -18.22 -27.98 -24.62
C ARG A 385 -17.51 -27.92 -23.28
N TYR A 386 -18.22 -27.57 -22.21
CA TYR A 386 -17.62 -27.46 -20.88
C TYR A 386 -17.32 -28.84 -20.26
N PHE A 387 -18.19 -29.83 -20.43
CA PHE A 387 -17.90 -31.20 -20.00
C PHE A 387 -16.70 -31.80 -20.76
N GLN A 388 -16.60 -31.57 -22.07
CA GLN A 388 -15.47 -31.99 -22.89
C GLN A 388 -14.16 -31.40 -22.39
N ARG A 389 -14.15 -30.13 -22.00
CA ARG A 389 -12.97 -29.47 -21.44
C ARG A 389 -12.49 -30.14 -20.14
N ILE A 390 -13.42 -30.60 -19.28
CA ILE A 390 -13.07 -31.34 -18.06
C ILE A 390 -12.39 -32.67 -18.42
N VAL A 391 -12.97 -33.43 -19.35
CA VAL A 391 -12.41 -34.73 -19.79
C VAL A 391 -11.05 -34.55 -20.48
N GLN A 392 -10.85 -33.45 -21.20
CA GLN A 392 -9.57 -33.15 -21.85
C GLN A 392 -8.48 -32.74 -20.84
N GLN A 393 -8.80 -31.85 -19.91
CA GLN A 393 -7.80 -31.08 -19.14
C GLN A 393 -7.70 -31.48 -17.65
N TYR A 394 -8.67 -32.22 -17.11
CA TYR A 394 -8.73 -32.52 -15.67
C TYR A 394 -8.96 -34.02 -15.40
N PRO A 395 -8.07 -34.92 -15.85
CA PRO A 395 -8.24 -36.37 -15.66
C PRO A 395 -8.24 -36.83 -14.21
N ASP A 396 -7.59 -36.09 -13.33
CA ASP A 396 -7.49 -36.40 -11.89
C ASP A 396 -8.63 -35.75 -11.06
N SER A 397 -9.53 -34.99 -11.69
CA SER A 397 -10.64 -34.33 -11.00
C SER A 397 -11.74 -35.32 -10.61
N GLU A 398 -12.40 -35.06 -9.47
CA GLU A 398 -13.61 -35.80 -9.07
C GLU A 398 -14.77 -35.60 -10.06
N TYR A 399 -14.72 -34.56 -10.91
CA TYR A 399 -15.71 -34.25 -11.92
C TYR A 399 -15.46 -34.98 -13.25
N TYR A 400 -14.30 -35.63 -13.42
CA TYR A 400 -13.93 -36.28 -14.68
C TYR A 400 -14.94 -37.34 -15.13
N GLN A 401 -15.23 -38.32 -14.27
CA GLN A 401 -16.18 -39.39 -14.61
C GLN A 401 -17.60 -38.86 -14.75
N LYS A 402 -18.01 -37.94 -13.87
CA LYS A 402 -19.32 -37.28 -13.94
C LYS A 402 -19.49 -36.56 -15.29
N ALA A 403 -18.48 -35.83 -15.75
CA ALA A 403 -18.52 -35.13 -17.03
C ALA A 403 -18.61 -36.10 -18.21
N LYS A 404 -17.88 -37.22 -18.18
CA LYS A 404 -17.97 -38.26 -19.20
C LYS A 404 -19.37 -38.88 -19.28
N GLU A 405 -19.96 -39.22 -18.15
CA GLU A 405 -21.34 -39.73 -18.09
C GLU A 405 -22.34 -38.71 -18.66
N GLN A 406 -22.19 -37.41 -18.33
CA GLN A 406 -23.06 -36.37 -18.89
C GLN A 406 -22.92 -36.25 -20.41
N LEU A 407 -21.71 -36.38 -20.97
CA LEU A 407 -21.50 -36.38 -22.43
C LEU A 407 -22.19 -37.54 -23.12
N GLU A 408 -22.13 -38.73 -22.52
CA GLU A 408 -22.82 -39.92 -23.04
C GLU A 408 -24.34 -39.76 -22.99
N LEU A 409 -24.87 -39.20 -21.89
CA LEU A 409 -26.31 -38.93 -21.72
C LEU A 409 -26.85 -37.92 -22.74
N ILE A 410 -26.09 -36.87 -23.06
CA ILE A 410 -26.50 -35.86 -24.06
C ILE A 410 -26.18 -36.31 -25.50
N GLY A 411 -25.56 -37.47 -25.70
CA GLY A 411 -25.17 -37.99 -27.02
C GLY A 411 -24.02 -37.22 -27.68
N ALA A 412 -23.20 -36.50 -26.90
CA ALA A 412 -22.04 -35.77 -27.39
C ALA A 412 -20.78 -36.66 -27.44
N THR A 413 -19.79 -36.25 -28.23
CA THR A 413 -18.51 -36.97 -28.32
C THR A 413 -17.70 -36.85 -27.04
N VAL A 414 -17.13 -37.97 -26.58
CA VAL A 414 -16.18 -38.01 -25.46
C VAL A 414 -14.75 -37.89 -26.01
N PRO A 415 -14.04 -36.78 -25.76
CA PRO A 415 -12.68 -36.57 -26.25
C PRO A 415 -11.66 -37.41 -25.49
N ALA A 416 -10.48 -37.60 -26.09
CA ALA A 416 -9.33 -38.15 -25.38
C ALA A 416 -8.71 -37.10 -24.44
N THR A 417 -8.13 -37.56 -23.32
CA THR A 417 -7.40 -36.72 -22.36
C THR A 417 -6.12 -36.16 -22.97
N GLU A 418 -5.84 -34.88 -22.74
CA GLU A 418 -4.59 -34.25 -23.15
C GLU A 418 -3.45 -34.58 -22.18
N VAL A 419 -2.46 -35.36 -22.65
CA VAL A 419 -1.36 -35.88 -21.81
C VAL A 419 -0.49 -34.76 -21.20
N ASN A 420 -0.44 -33.58 -21.81
CA ASN A 420 0.41 -32.45 -21.38
C ASN A 420 -0.28 -31.41 -20.49
N GLN A 421 -1.58 -31.55 -20.18
CA GLN A 421 -2.34 -30.59 -19.37
C GLN A 421 -2.94 -31.27 -18.13
N GLN A 422 -2.21 -32.15 -17.45
CA GLN A 422 -2.68 -32.72 -16.19
C GLN A 422 -2.63 -31.66 -15.07
N VAL A 423 -3.70 -30.86 -14.97
CA VAL A 423 -3.84 -29.87 -13.90
C VAL A 423 -4.38 -30.58 -12.66
N LYS A 424 -3.55 -30.69 -11.63
CA LYS A 424 -3.99 -31.23 -10.34
C LYS A 424 -4.87 -30.20 -9.62
N PRO A 425 -6.05 -30.59 -9.10
CA PRO A 425 -6.82 -29.74 -8.18
C PRO A 425 -5.95 -29.34 -6.99
N CYS A 426 -6.05 -28.10 -6.49
CA CYS A 426 -5.27 -27.78 -5.30
C CYS A 426 -5.82 -28.49 -4.07
N ALA A 427 -4.94 -28.75 -3.12
CA ALA A 427 -5.32 -29.30 -1.84
C ALA A 427 -6.25 -28.32 -1.10
N GLU A 428 -7.40 -28.82 -0.66
CA GLU A 428 -8.22 -28.09 0.30
C GLU A 428 -7.42 -27.91 1.60
N PRO A 429 -7.49 -26.73 2.24
CA PRO A 429 -6.81 -26.55 3.52
C PRO A 429 -7.40 -27.51 4.55
N GLY A 430 -6.54 -28.14 5.36
CA GLY A 430 -7.00 -29.02 6.43
C GLY A 430 -7.87 -28.28 7.46
N PHE A 431 -8.65 -29.04 8.23
CA PHE A 431 -9.60 -28.52 9.23
C PHE A 431 -9.01 -27.42 10.14
N PHE A 432 -7.83 -27.65 10.74
CA PHE A 432 -7.20 -26.68 11.65
C PHE A 432 -6.79 -25.39 10.92
N GLN A 433 -6.37 -25.49 9.66
CA GLN A 433 -6.02 -24.32 8.85
C GLN A 433 -7.28 -23.51 8.50
N ASN A 434 -8.37 -24.17 8.12
CA ASN A 434 -9.67 -23.51 7.90
C ASN A 434 -10.18 -22.84 9.18
N PHE A 435 -10.11 -23.53 10.33
CA PHE A 435 -10.48 -22.96 11.62
C PHE A 435 -9.68 -21.69 11.95
N LYS A 436 -8.35 -21.75 11.80
CA LYS A 436 -7.46 -20.61 12.02
C LYS A 436 -7.78 -19.46 11.06
N ASN A 437 -7.94 -19.75 9.78
CA ASN A 437 -8.30 -18.76 8.76
C ASN A 437 -9.62 -18.09 9.09
N GLN A 438 -10.62 -18.84 9.56
CA GLN A 438 -11.92 -18.32 9.98
C GLN A 438 -11.80 -17.38 11.17
N PHE A 439 -11.04 -17.78 12.20
CA PHE A 439 -10.84 -17.00 13.43
C PHE A 439 -10.12 -15.68 13.17
N PHE A 440 -9.03 -15.71 12.41
CA PHE A 440 -8.25 -14.52 12.10
C PHE A 440 -8.80 -13.74 10.90
N GLY A 441 -9.69 -14.35 10.10
CA GLY A 441 -10.26 -13.76 8.90
C GLY A 441 -9.26 -13.53 7.76
N ILE A 442 -8.16 -14.27 7.73
CA ILE A 442 -7.04 -14.07 6.81
C ILE A 442 -6.99 -15.23 5.82
N TYR A 443 -6.90 -14.90 4.52
CA TYR A 443 -6.61 -15.88 3.48
C TYR A 443 -5.11 -16.22 3.48
N PRO A 444 -4.72 -17.51 3.42
CA PRO A 444 -3.32 -17.89 3.46
C PRO A 444 -2.57 -17.36 2.23
N MET A 445 -1.49 -16.62 2.45
CA MET A 445 -0.65 -16.02 1.41
C MET A 445 0.83 -16.22 1.73
N THR A 446 1.67 -16.36 0.72
CA THR A 446 3.13 -16.59 0.86
C THR A 446 3.91 -15.28 1.07
N ILE A 447 3.41 -14.40 1.93
CA ILE A 447 4.01 -13.08 2.17
C ILE A 447 4.91 -13.12 3.40
N ASP A 448 6.21 -12.90 3.17
CA ASP A 448 7.13 -12.60 4.26
C ASP A 448 6.80 -11.25 4.89
N LYS A 449 7.18 -11.06 6.15
CA LYS A 449 6.83 -9.84 6.89
C LYS A 449 7.98 -8.83 6.95
N ASN A 450 9.06 -9.03 6.19
CA ASN A 450 10.20 -8.12 6.14
C ASN A 450 9.90 -6.91 5.24
N GLY A 451 10.52 -5.77 5.54
CA GLY A 451 10.49 -4.59 4.69
C GLY A 451 11.39 -4.74 3.46
N VAL A 452 11.73 -3.62 2.82
CA VAL A 452 12.76 -3.57 1.77
C VAL A 452 14.16 -3.49 2.38
N LEU A 453 14.31 -2.74 3.47
CA LEU A 453 15.57 -2.43 4.14
C LEU A 453 15.72 -3.15 5.48
N ILE A 454 14.62 -3.33 6.23
CA ILE A 454 14.63 -3.79 7.63
C ILE A 454 13.81 -5.08 7.78
N SER A 455 14.35 -6.08 8.47
CA SER A 455 13.61 -7.32 8.76
C SER A 455 12.64 -7.14 9.93
N LYS A 456 11.55 -7.94 9.97
CA LYS A 456 10.59 -7.89 11.09
C LYS A 456 11.19 -8.35 12.41
N ASP A 457 11.93 -9.44 12.34
CA ASP A 457 12.56 -10.07 13.50
C ASP A 457 14.07 -9.87 13.35
N PHE A 458 14.53 -8.73 13.87
CA PHE A 458 15.94 -8.34 13.80
C PHE A 458 16.83 -9.36 14.51
N ASP A 459 17.91 -9.72 13.84
CA ASP A 459 18.90 -10.67 14.30
C ASP A 459 20.28 -10.02 14.21
N ARG A 460 20.98 -9.91 15.34
CA ARG A 460 22.28 -9.23 15.43
C ARG A 460 23.38 -9.96 14.66
N ASP A 461 23.18 -11.25 14.38
CA ASP A 461 24.12 -12.07 13.63
C ASP A 461 23.84 -12.00 12.12
N LYS A 462 22.82 -11.25 11.68
CA LYS A 462 22.51 -11.03 10.27
C LYS A 462 22.84 -9.60 9.89
N PHE A 463 23.45 -9.45 8.72
CA PHE A 463 23.75 -8.16 8.13
C PHE A 463 22.63 -7.81 7.16
N GLU A 464 21.95 -6.70 7.39
CA GLU A 464 20.79 -6.26 6.61
C GLU A 464 21.18 -5.17 5.60
N LEU A 465 20.33 -4.96 4.60
CA LEU A 465 20.51 -3.93 3.58
C LEU A 465 20.65 -2.53 4.21
N ILE A 466 19.90 -2.27 5.29
CA ILE A 466 20.03 -1.01 6.04
C ILE A 466 21.40 -0.83 6.69
N ASP A 467 22.08 -1.90 7.09
CA ASP A 467 23.43 -1.82 7.66
C ASP A 467 24.45 -1.48 6.57
N GLN A 468 24.30 -2.05 5.38
CA GLN A 468 25.12 -1.71 4.22
C GLN A 468 24.99 -0.22 3.83
N ILE A 469 23.77 0.33 3.91
CA ILE A 469 23.52 1.77 3.69
C ILE A 469 24.25 2.62 4.74
N ILE A 470 24.28 2.17 6.00
CA ILE A 470 25.00 2.87 7.07
C ILE A 470 26.51 2.88 6.80
N GLU A 471 27.07 1.76 6.34
CA GLU A 471 28.49 1.63 5.98
C GLU A 471 28.86 2.50 4.77
N ASN A 472 27.99 2.53 3.76
CA ASN A 472 28.18 3.28 2.51
C ASN A 472 27.73 4.75 2.58
N GLN A 473 27.63 5.33 3.78
CA GLN A 473 27.30 6.75 3.97
C GLN A 473 25.97 7.19 3.34
N GLY A 474 24.98 6.28 3.26
CA GLY A 474 23.64 6.56 2.70
C GLY A 474 23.48 6.11 1.25
N GLU A 475 24.55 5.74 0.57
CA GLU A 475 24.50 5.35 -0.85
C GLU A 475 24.31 3.84 -1.06
N ILE A 476 23.61 3.48 -2.13
CA ILE A 476 23.50 2.10 -2.60
C ILE A 476 23.55 2.03 -4.13
N THR A 477 24.38 1.14 -4.66
CA THR A 477 24.45 0.85 -6.10
C THR A 477 23.73 -0.46 -6.43
N THR A 478 23.30 -0.61 -7.68
CA THR A 478 22.56 -1.81 -8.13
C THR A 478 23.30 -3.13 -7.85
N ASN A 479 24.63 -3.13 -7.96
CA ASN A 479 25.45 -4.32 -7.73
C ASN A 479 25.51 -4.76 -6.26
N GLN A 480 25.14 -3.87 -5.34
CA GLN A 480 25.11 -4.12 -3.90
C GLN A 480 23.76 -4.67 -3.42
N ILE A 481 22.71 -4.54 -4.24
CA ILE A 481 21.37 -5.03 -3.89
C ILE A 481 21.34 -6.55 -4.08
N PRO A 482 20.92 -7.33 -3.06
CA PRO A 482 20.87 -8.79 -3.16
C PRO A 482 20.02 -9.25 -4.34
N GLN A 483 20.41 -10.31 -5.04
CA GLN A 483 19.57 -10.88 -6.11
C GLN A 483 18.34 -11.65 -5.59
N ALA A 484 18.12 -11.62 -4.28
CA ALA A 484 16.94 -12.16 -3.62
C ALA A 484 16.15 -11.04 -2.94
N LEU A 485 14.85 -11.27 -2.71
CA LEU A 485 13.93 -10.35 -2.01
C LEU A 485 14.28 -10.09 -0.54
N THR A 486 15.28 -10.77 -0.03
CA THR A 486 15.70 -10.69 1.37
C THR A 486 16.29 -9.31 1.70
N THR A 487 15.91 -8.81 2.87
CA THR A 487 16.55 -7.70 3.57
C THR A 487 17.91 -8.10 4.13
N VAL A 488 18.12 -9.39 4.40
CA VAL A 488 19.37 -9.95 4.94
C VAL A 488 20.31 -10.29 3.81
N ILE A 489 21.51 -9.74 3.82
CA ILE A 489 22.49 -9.90 2.73
C ILE A 489 23.61 -10.89 3.09
N SER A 490 23.88 -11.10 4.39
CA SER A 490 24.85 -12.11 4.86
C SER A 490 24.62 -12.48 6.33
N ARG A 491 25.23 -13.59 6.77
CA ARG A 491 25.35 -13.96 8.20
C ARG A 491 26.75 -13.59 8.69
N LYS A 492 26.83 -12.93 9.85
CA LYS A 492 28.06 -12.64 10.56
C LYS A 492 28.68 -13.96 11.01
N SER A 493 29.86 -14.31 10.50
CA SER A 493 30.53 -15.55 10.86
C SER A 493 30.96 -15.49 12.33
N SER A 494 30.28 -16.24 13.21
CA SER A 494 30.80 -16.60 14.53
C SER A 494 31.61 -17.89 14.41
N GLY A 495 32.76 -17.82 13.74
CA GLY A 495 33.75 -18.89 13.76
C GLY A 495 34.87 -18.55 14.75
N PRO A 496 35.32 -19.46 15.64
CA PRO A 496 36.56 -19.26 16.37
C PRO A 496 37.72 -19.07 15.38
N PRO A 497 38.81 -18.37 15.76
CA PRO A 497 39.94 -18.20 14.86
C PRO A 497 40.42 -19.57 14.41
N VAL A 498 40.45 -19.78 13.10
CA VAL A 498 41.08 -20.97 12.51
C VAL A 498 42.50 -21.01 13.05
N PRO A 499 42.92 -22.06 13.77
CA PRO A 499 44.31 -22.19 14.14
C PRO A 499 45.12 -22.25 12.85
N ALA A 500 46.15 -21.40 12.75
CA ALA A 500 47.10 -21.44 11.65
C ALA A 500 47.63 -22.88 11.54
N ASP A 501 47.42 -23.50 10.37
CA ASP A 501 47.95 -24.83 10.11
C ASP A 501 49.48 -24.79 10.24
N PRO A 502 50.09 -25.81 10.88
CA PRO A 502 51.53 -25.89 11.00
C PRO A 502 52.13 -26.19 9.62
N GLU A 503 53.11 -25.36 9.29
CA GLU A 503 54.06 -25.47 8.18
C GLU A 503 54.39 -26.94 7.84
N ALA A 504 53.95 -27.41 6.67
CA ALA A 504 54.32 -28.71 6.14
C ALA A 504 55.75 -28.66 5.54
N PRO A 505 56.53 -29.75 5.66
CA PRO A 505 57.98 -29.70 5.56
C PRO A 505 58.47 -29.56 4.13
N LYS A 506 59.51 -28.73 3.95
CA LYS A 506 60.35 -28.74 2.76
C LYS A 506 61.00 -30.12 2.60
N GLN A 507 60.91 -30.66 1.39
CA GLN A 507 61.61 -31.87 0.96
C GLN A 507 62.35 -31.58 -0.37
N PRO A 508 63.39 -32.36 -0.69
CA PRO A 508 64.80 -32.01 -0.44
C PRO A 508 65.48 -31.17 -1.52
#